data_AF-A0A7J8C477-F1
#
_entry.id   AF-A0A7J8C477-F1
#
_cell.length_a   1.000
_cell.length_b   1.000
_cell.length_c   1.000
_cell.angle_alpha   90.00
_cell.angle_beta   90.00
_cell.angle_gamma   90.00
#
_symmetry.space_group_name_H-M   'P 1'
#
loop_
_entity.id
_entity.type
_entity.pdbx_description
1 polymer ?
#
loop_
_entity_poly.entity_id
_entity_poly.type
_entity_poly.pdbx_seq_one_letter_code
_entity_poly.pdbx_strand_id
1 'polypeptide(L)'
;MNSGKQFYIPVQRWMARDQEDGEICREFPILNKGQPILPVTVYEVHVATGELWNSGTVANVYISIYGEKGDTGSRQLFRSKNSFNFLRGQTDTFFLEAVHLGDLYKIIVGHDGLGPGNGWFLDDIVIRDPTTNREYAFFCHRWLDQEEDDGKIVRELYARDNSIIFARQKLEHNRKETWAAESWKFMKGNTLQFYNRLTGGFVRLHPDGTIDATGEKMDKYGFFDVIVSKGNICIFQSHEIRHLSLALDNGCVTGMASGRASTELRVVYQPNRCALLESVLVPGHTVIFDRHGKIASESAAGYADLSKEFVVFVKGMFLNNAVILLATSLCQALCLQPDGSCTGVGNQSEKSYWRVHKISSGICMFESVKNARMYLRIKDGQCDGTGTGDIDCHFKIKKNLENASVSLESTKSPGLFVGLQADGQAKPVIYTKNGNVFFYPRVIKFGRENSMGMSEIPSQEEEKIQEPKNQQEITPESEARGLLLSSTTNSNRK
;
A
#
# COMPACT_ATOMS: atom_id res chain seq x y z
N MET A 1 -53.34 -21.02 16.22
CA MET A 1 -54.60 -20.62 15.53
C MET A 1 -54.27 -20.38 14.07
N ASN A 2 -54.84 -21.15 13.15
CA ASN A 2 -54.74 -20.87 11.72
C ASN A 2 -55.77 -19.79 11.40
N SER A 3 -55.35 -18.63 10.88
CA SER A 3 -56.25 -17.48 10.70
C SER A 3 -57.33 -17.70 9.65
N GLY A 4 -57.23 -18.78 8.85
CA GLY A 4 -58.17 -19.12 7.77
C GLY A 4 -58.18 -18.11 6.62
N LYS A 5 -57.34 -17.07 6.66
CA LYS A 5 -57.24 -16.06 5.61
C LYS A 5 -56.61 -16.68 4.37
N GLN A 6 -57.31 -16.54 3.24
CA GLN A 6 -56.80 -16.90 1.92
C GLN A 6 -56.42 -15.62 1.18
N PHE A 7 -55.25 -15.62 0.56
CA PHE A 7 -54.78 -14.54 -0.30
C PHE A 7 -54.69 -15.05 -1.74
N TYR A 8 -55.24 -14.28 -2.68
CA TYR A 8 -55.09 -14.54 -4.10
C TYR A 8 -54.10 -13.53 -4.67
N ILE A 9 -52.94 -14.01 -5.12
CA ILE A 9 -51.85 -13.18 -5.64
C ILE A 9 -51.59 -13.61 -7.10
N PRO A 10 -52.12 -12.89 -8.09
CA PRO A 10 -51.83 -13.20 -9.49
C PRO A 10 -50.39 -12.77 -9.83
N VAL A 11 -49.47 -13.74 -9.94
CA VAL A 11 -48.05 -13.47 -10.20
C VAL A 11 -47.78 -13.14 -11.67
N GLN A 12 -48.36 -13.90 -12.61
CA GLN A 12 -48.29 -13.70 -14.08
C GLN A 12 -46.90 -13.29 -14.64
N ARG A 13 -45.83 -13.79 -14.04
CA ARG A 13 -44.44 -13.42 -14.33
C ARG A 13 -43.54 -14.64 -14.32
N TRP A 14 -42.45 -14.60 -15.07
CA TRP A 14 -41.47 -15.66 -15.06
C TRP A 14 -40.62 -15.61 -13.78
N MET A 15 -40.25 -16.79 -13.28
CA MET A 15 -39.31 -17.00 -12.17
C MET A 15 -38.15 -17.86 -12.67
N ALA A 16 -37.49 -17.41 -13.74
CA ALA A 16 -36.45 -18.15 -14.44
C ALA A 16 -35.32 -17.22 -14.89
N ARG A 17 -34.06 -17.66 -14.78
CA ARG A 17 -32.86 -16.83 -15.06
C ARG A 17 -32.71 -16.44 -16.54
N ASP A 18 -33.31 -17.22 -17.43
CA ASP A 18 -33.26 -17.09 -18.88
C ASP A 18 -34.48 -16.38 -19.49
N GLN A 19 -35.45 -15.98 -18.66
CA GLN A 19 -36.68 -15.31 -19.09
C GLN A 19 -36.84 -13.94 -18.43
N GLU A 20 -37.56 -13.03 -19.09
CA GLU A 20 -37.86 -11.66 -18.60
C GLU A 20 -36.62 -10.92 -18.05
N ASP A 21 -36.64 -10.55 -16.77
CA ASP A 21 -35.56 -9.86 -16.07
C ASP A 21 -34.52 -10.82 -15.47
N GLY A 22 -34.75 -12.13 -15.55
CA GLY A 22 -33.88 -13.16 -14.99
C GLY A 22 -34.00 -13.30 -13.46
N GLU A 23 -35.03 -12.72 -12.84
CA GLU A 23 -35.28 -12.87 -11.40
C GLU A 23 -36.09 -14.13 -11.10
N ILE A 24 -35.71 -14.81 -10.03
CA ILE A 24 -36.38 -16.04 -9.55
C ILE A 24 -37.18 -15.79 -8.26
N CYS A 25 -37.19 -14.56 -7.77
CA CYS A 25 -37.91 -14.14 -6.57
C CYS A 25 -38.82 -12.96 -6.93
N ARG A 26 -40.08 -13.01 -6.48
CA ARG A 26 -41.09 -11.96 -6.71
C ARG A 26 -41.74 -11.58 -5.40
N GLU A 27 -41.96 -10.29 -5.20
CA GLU A 27 -42.69 -9.76 -4.05
C GLU A 27 -43.93 -9.00 -4.50
N PHE A 28 -45.03 -9.20 -3.77
CA PHE A 28 -46.31 -8.58 -4.07
C PHE A 28 -46.95 -8.02 -2.81
N PRO A 29 -47.51 -6.81 -2.86
CA PRO A 29 -48.22 -6.25 -1.72
C PRO A 29 -49.53 -7.01 -1.50
N ILE A 30 -49.84 -7.31 -0.25
CA ILE A 30 -51.11 -7.93 0.12
C ILE A 30 -52.19 -6.85 0.22
N LEU A 31 -53.32 -7.08 -0.46
CA LEU A 31 -54.48 -6.19 -0.42
C LEU A 31 -55.33 -6.48 0.83
N ASN A 32 -55.22 -5.61 1.83
CA ASN A 32 -56.08 -5.64 3.01
C ASN A 32 -57.10 -4.50 2.97
N LYS A 33 -58.38 -4.80 3.20
CA LYS A 33 -59.46 -3.79 3.20
C LYS A 33 -59.14 -2.68 4.20
N GLY A 34 -59.10 -1.43 3.71
CA GLY A 34 -58.89 -0.23 4.54
C GLY A 34 -57.44 0.11 4.84
N GLN A 35 -56.46 -0.66 4.35
CA GLN A 35 -55.04 -0.30 4.47
C GLN A 35 -54.45 0.22 3.15
N PRO A 36 -53.52 1.18 3.19
CA PRO A 36 -52.82 1.64 2.00
C PRO A 36 -51.97 0.50 1.43
N ILE A 37 -52.05 0.33 0.11
CA ILE A 37 -51.25 -0.62 -0.63
C ILE A 37 -49.84 -0.04 -0.75
N LEU A 38 -48.83 -0.77 -0.27
CA LEU A 38 -47.45 -0.37 -0.45
C LEU A 38 -47.07 -0.57 -1.93
N PRO A 39 -46.42 0.43 -2.57
CA PRO A 39 -45.97 0.27 -3.94
C PRO A 39 -44.85 -0.78 -4.03
N VAL A 40 -44.74 -1.40 -5.19
CA VAL A 40 -43.54 -2.20 -5.54
C VAL A 40 -42.50 -1.22 -6.06
N THR A 41 -41.30 -1.29 -5.50
CA THR A 41 -40.17 -0.41 -5.80
C THR A 41 -38.99 -1.25 -6.27
N VAL A 42 -38.24 -0.73 -7.24
CA VAL A 42 -36.98 -1.32 -7.69
C VAL A 42 -35.84 -0.52 -7.06
N TYR A 43 -35.22 -1.10 -6.02
CA TYR A 43 -34.04 -0.53 -5.37
C TYR A 43 -32.82 -0.69 -6.29
N GLU A 44 -32.06 0.39 -6.48
CA GLU A 44 -30.77 0.34 -7.18
C GLU A 44 -29.67 0.09 -6.14
N VAL A 45 -29.01 -1.07 -6.24
CA VAL A 45 -27.99 -1.52 -5.28
C VAL A 45 -26.63 -1.41 -5.95
N HIS A 46 -25.81 -0.48 -5.48
CA HIS A 46 -24.42 -0.32 -5.89
C HIS A 46 -23.52 -1.05 -4.90
N VAL A 47 -22.73 -1.98 -5.40
CA VAL A 47 -21.81 -2.79 -4.58
C VAL A 47 -20.38 -2.49 -5.00
N ALA A 48 -19.60 -1.87 -4.11
CA ALA A 48 -18.21 -1.52 -4.37
C ALA A 48 -17.27 -2.61 -3.83
N THR A 49 -16.59 -3.31 -4.72
CA THR A 49 -15.50 -4.24 -4.36
C THR A 49 -14.20 -3.46 -4.20
N GLY A 50 -13.44 -3.73 -3.14
CA GLY A 50 -12.23 -2.94 -2.84
C GLY A 50 -11.07 -3.14 -3.82
N GLU A 51 -10.06 -2.32 -3.67
CA GLU A 51 -8.89 -2.22 -4.57
C GLU A 51 -7.71 -3.11 -4.15
N LEU A 52 -7.84 -3.90 -3.09
CA LEU A 52 -6.82 -4.84 -2.64
C LEU A 52 -6.55 -5.92 -3.70
N TRP A 53 -5.34 -6.45 -3.75
CA TRP A 53 -5.05 -7.59 -4.61
C TRP A 53 -5.87 -8.79 -4.17
N ASN A 54 -6.40 -9.55 -5.14
CA ASN A 54 -7.30 -10.67 -4.89
C ASN A 54 -8.61 -10.30 -4.13
N SER A 55 -9.07 -9.04 -4.22
CA SER A 55 -10.29 -8.59 -3.54
C SER A 55 -11.60 -9.02 -4.18
N GLY A 56 -11.56 -9.40 -5.47
CA GLY A 56 -12.74 -9.79 -6.21
C GLY A 56 -13.15 -11.23 -5.96
N THR A 57 -14.41 -11.56 -6.28
CA THR A 57 -14.95 -12.90 -6.06
C THR A 57 -15.72 -13.43 -7.26
N VAL A 58 -15.71 -14.74 -7.41
CA VAL A 58 -16.57 -15.48 -8.35
C VAL A 58 -17.68 -16.26 -7.63
N ALA A 59 -17.73 -16.15 -6.29
CA ALA A 59 -18.76 -16.78 -5.47
C ALA A 59 -20.13 -16.13 -5.70
N ASN A 60 -21.20 -16.87 -5.40
CA ASN A 60 -22.54 -16.30 -5.51
C ASN A 60 -22.80 -15.36 -4.33
N VAL A 61 -23.01 -14.07 -4.62
CA VAL A 61 -23.30 -13.06 -3.60
C VAL A 61 -24.80 -12.91 -3.38
N TYR A 62 -25.20 -12.79 -2.13
CA TYR A 62 -26.58 -12.63 -1.67
C TYR A 62 -26.71 -11.43 -0.74
N ILE A 63 -27.87 -10.76 -0.81
CA ILE A 63 -28.22 -9.64 0.05
C ILE A 63 -29.66 -9.76 0.58
N SER A 64 -29.87 -9.31 1.81
CA SER A 64 -31.19 -9.05 2.39
C SER A 64 -31.25 -7.59 2.85
N ILE A 65 -32.26 -6.86 2.41
CA ILE A 65 -32.46 -5.45 2.76
C ILE A 65 -33.59 -5.36 3.78
N TYR A 66 -33.37 -4.62 4.87
CA TYR A 66 -34.34 -4.41 5.94
C TYR A 66 -34.72 -2.93 6.02
N GLY A 67 -36.02 -2.67 6.07
CA GLY A 67 -36.59 -1.35 6.36
C GLY A 67 -37.73 -1.44 7.37
N GLU A 68 -38.27 -0.29 7.75
CA GLU A 68 -39.36 -0.18 8.74
C GLU A 68 -40.60 -1.04 8.44
N LYS A 69 -40.84 -1.34 7.17
CA LYS A 69 -42.04 -2.03 6.67
C LYS A 69 -41.80 -3.49 6.30
N GLY A 70 -40.60 -4.04 6.55
CA GLY A 70 -40.27 -5.44 6.30
C GLY A 70 -38.87 -5.66 5.76
N ASP A 71 -38.67 -6.81 5.12
CA ASP A 71 -37.41 -7.19 4.49
C ASP A 71 -37.64 -7.95 3.17
N THR A 72 -36.59 -8.04 2.37
CA THR A 72 -36.63 -8.66 1.04
C THR A 72 -36.43 -10.17 1.03
N GLY A 73 -36.16 -10.77 2.19
CA GLY A 73 -35.48 -12.07 2.28
C GLY A 73 -34.11 -12.05 1.58
N SER A 74 -33.52 -13.23 1.38
CA SER A 74 -32.24 -13.39 0.67
C SER A 74 -32.44 -13.28 -0.84
N ARG A 75 -31.69 -12.37 -1.47
CA ARG A 75 -31.70 -12.10 -2.91
C ARG A 75 -30.32 -12.26 -3.49
N GLN A 76 -30.17 -13.11 -4.52
CA GLN A 76 -28.90 -13.30 -5.18
C GLN A 76 -28.62 -12.14 -6.14
N LEU A 77 -27.44 -11.53 -6.02
CA LEU A 77 -26.94 -10.49 -6.91
C LEU A 77 -26.30 -11.13 -8.15
N PHE A 78 -27.15 -11.56 -9.08
CA PHE A 78 -26.74 -12.39 -10.21
C PHE A 78 -26.34 -11.59 -11.45
N ARG A 79 -27.15 -10.63 -11.88
CA ARG A 79 -26.93 -9.87 -13.13
C ARG A 79 -26.81 -8.38 -12.83
N SER A 80 -25.59 -7.85 -12.96
CA SER A 80 -25.36 -6.41 -12.91
C SER A 80 -25.41 -5.79 -14.31
N LYS A 81 -25.16 -4.48 -14.39
CA LYS A 81 -24.90 -3.77 -15.66
C LYS A 81 -23.57 -4.17 -16.32
N ASN A 82 -22.65 -4.79 -15.58
CA ASN A 82 -21.35 -5.23 -16.08
C ASN A 82 -21.39 -6.69 -16.55
N SER A 83 -20.47 -7.06 -17.44
CA SER A 83 -20.38 -8.45 -17.96
C SER A 83 -19.87 -9.46 -16.93
N PHE A 84 -19.08 -8.99 -15.96
CA PHE A 84 -18.55 -9.77 -14.85
C PHE A 84 -18.76 -8.95 -13.58
N ASN A 85 -19.22 -9.60 -12.50
CA ASN A 85 -19.51 -8.94 -11.24
C ASN A 85 -18.33 -9.07 -10.28
N PHE A 86 -18.28 -8.17 -9.30
CA PHE A 86 -17.42 -8.21 -8.12
C PHE A 86 -15.92 -8.32 -8.44
N LEU A 87 -15.50 -7.69 -9.54
CA LEU A 87 -14.08 -7.57 -9.85
C LEU A 87 -13.40 -6.57 -8.91
N ARG A 88 -12.10 -6.76 -8.67
CA ARG A 88 -11.29 -5.81 -7.89
C ARG A 88 -11.48 -4.38 -8.37
N GLY A 89 -11.79 -3.48 -7.45
CA GLY A 89 -11.98 -2.04 -7.73
C GLY A 89 -13.28 -1.70 -8.47
N GLN A 90 -14.10 -2.69 -8.80
CA GLN A 90 -15.31 -2.49 -9.56
C GLN A 90 -16.47 -2.12 -8.63
N THR A 91 -17.32 -1.20 -9.11
CA THR A 91 -18.66 -1.00 -8.55
C THR A 91 -19.69 -1.61 -9.50
N ASP A 92 -20.49 -2.52 -8.98
CA ASP A 92 -21.55 -3.21 -9.70
C ASP A 92 -22.92 -2.67 -9.31
N THR A 93 -23.76 -2.40 -10.30
CA THR A 93 -25.15 -1.98 -10.08
C THR A 93 -26.11 -3.12 -10.34
N PHE A 94 -26.93 -3.44 -9.34
CA PHE A 94 -28.03 -4.40 -9.40
C PHE A 94 -29.37 -3.70 -9.19
N PHE A 95 -30.44 -4.34 -9.64
CA PHE A 95 -31.80 -3.87 -9.47
C PHE A 95 -32.61 -4.91 -8.72
N LEU A 96 -33.16 -4.54 -7.56
CA LEU A 96 -33.88 -5.44 -6.68
C LEU A 96 -35.31 -4.93 -6.51
N GLU A 97 -36.26 -5.66 -7.08
CA GLU A 97 -37.69 -5.39 -6.92
C GLU A 97 -38.19 -5.92 -5.57
N ALA A 98 -38.82 -5.06 -4.77
CA ALA A 98 -39.42 -5.43 -3.49
C ALA A 98 -40.64 -4.54 -3.18
N VAL A 99 -41.50 -5.00 -2.28
CA VAL A 99 -42.53 -4.12 -1.72
C VAL A 99 -41.84 -3.03 -0.90
N HIS A 100 -42.24 -1.77 -1.07
CA HIS A 100 -41.55 -0.62 -0.47
C HIS A 100 -41.33 -0.78 1.04
N LEU A 101 -40.06 -0.85 1.43
CA LEU A 101 -39.60 -1.22 2.77
C LEU A 101 -39.64 -0.07 3.78
N GLY A 102 -39.94 1.16 3.37
CA GLY A 102 -39.85 2.33 4.25
C GLY A 102 -38.40 2.80 4.37
N ASP A 103 -38.06 3.41 5.50
CA ASP A 103 -36.68 3.83 5.74
C ASP A 103 -35.78 2.61 5.99
N LEU A 104 -34.71 2.50 5.20
CA LEU A 104 -33.78 1.36 5.28
C LEU A 104 -32.82 1.57 6.44
N TYR A 105 -32.61 0.54 7.25
CA TYR A 105 -31.73 0.64 8.42
C TYR A 105 -30.67 -0.46 8.50
N LYS A 106 -30.83 -1.57 7.77
CA LYS A 106 -29.91 -2.71 7.85
C LYS A 106 -29.87 -3.50 6.54
N ILE A 107 -28.70 -4.07 6.25
CA ILE A 107 -28.54 -5.12 5.25
C ILE A 107 -27.81 -6.32 5.86
N ILE A 108 -28.07 -7.50 5.31
CA ILE A 108 -27.24 -8.69 5.50
C ILE A 108 -26.69 -9.05 4.12
N VAL A 109 -25.37 -9.07 3.97
CA VAL A 109 -24.69 -9.41 2.69
C VAL A 109 -23.68 -10.51 2.92
N GLY A 110 -23.57 -11.44 1.98
CA GLY A 110 -22.59 -12.52 2.05
C GLY A 110 -22.48 -13.30 0.75
N HIS A 111 -21.65 -14.35 0.76
CA HIS A 111 -21.53 -15.27 -0.37
C HIS A 111 -21.61 -16.72 0.09
N ASP A 112 -21.74 -17.65 -0.86
CA ASP A 112 -21.88 -19.09 -0.60
C ASP A 112 -20.57 -19.81 -0.23
N GLY A 113 -19.44 -19.11 -0.25
CA GLY A 113 -18.12 -19.70 0.02
C GLY A 113 -17.66 -20.71 -1.04
N LEU A 114 -18.23 -20.70 -2.25
CA LEU A 114 -17.84 -21.64 -3.30
C LEU A 114 -16.87 -21.03 -4.32
N GLY A 115 -16.04 -21.89 -4.90
CA GLY A 115 -15.06 -21.53 -5.92
C GLY A 115 -13.65 -21.25 -5.37
N PRO A 116 -12.61 -21.35 -6.20
CA PRO A 116 -11.26 -20.95 -5.83
C PRO A 116 -11.19 -19.43 -5.63
N GLY A 117 -10.53 -18.98 -4.56
CA GLY A 117 -10.44 -17.54 -4.24
C GLY A 117 -11.82 -16.92 -3.98
N ASN A 118 -12.68 -17.65 -3.27
CA ASN A 118 -14.05 -17.22 -2.91
C ASN A 118 -14.08 -15.97 -2.02
N GLY A 119 -12.96 -15.65 -1.36
CA GLY A 119 -12.76 -14.44 -0.57
C GLY A 119 -13.17 -13.19 -1.31
N TRP A 120 -13.80 -12.27 -0.59
CA TRP A 120 -14.29 -11.04 -1.18
C TRP A 120 -14.03 -9.86 -0.25
N PHE A 121 -13.27 -8.86 -0.70
CA PHE A 121 -13.13 -7.63 0.06
C PHE A 121 -14.21 -6.63 -0.38
N LEU A 122 -15.24 -6.50 0.45
CA LEU A 122 -16.32 -5.55 0.23
C LEU A 122 -15.95 -4.19 0.83
N ASP A 123 -15.95 -3.13 0.03
CA ASP A 123 -15.70 -1.76 0.50
C ASP A 123 -16.98 -1.18 1.12
N ASP A 124 -18.01 -0.97 0.30
CA ASP A 124 -19.32 -0.50 0.74
C ASP A 124 -20.45 -0.89 -0.21
N ILE A 125 -21.68 -0.72 0.28
CA ILE A 125 -22.90 -0.85 -0.50
C ILE A 125 -23.71 0.43 -0.37
N VAL A 126 -24.19 0.94 -1.49
CA VAL A 126 -25.08 2.09 -1.56
C VAL A 126 -26.39 1.66 -2.18
N ILE A 127 -27.50 1.87 -1.47
CA ILE A 127 -28.85 1.54 -1.94
C ILE A 127 -29.60 2.83 -2.19
N ARG A 128 -30.05 3.02 -3.43
CA ARG A 128 -30.91 4.14 -3.80
C ARG A 128 -32.36 3.69 -3.88
N ASP A 129 -33.21 4.42 -3.18
CA ASP A 129 -34.66 4.33 -3.29
C ASP A 129 -35.16 5.40 -4.28
N PRO A 130 -35.61 5.01 -5.49
CA PRO A 130 -36.09 5.97 -6.47
C PRO A 130 -37.46 6.58 -6.08
N THR A 131 -38.23 5.93 -5.21
CA THR A 131 -39.55 6.43 -4.78
C THR A 131 -39.40 7.60 -3.81
N THR A 132 -38.45 7.52 -2.87
CA THR A 132 -38.19 8.59 -1.89
C THR A 132 -37.02 9.50 -2.28
N ASN A 133 -36.29 9.15 -3.34
CA ASN A 133 -35.02 9.78 -3.76
C ASN A 133 -34.00 9.86 -2.61
N ARG A 134 -33.99 8.84 -1.75
CA ARG A 134 -33.03 8.67 -0.66
C ARG A 134 -31.94 7.68 -1.04
N GLU A 135 -30.78 7.87 -0.42
CA GLU A 135 -29.60 7.02 -0.60
C GLU A 135 -29.12 6.57 0.78
N TYR A 136 -28.92 5.26 0.91
CA TYR A 136 -28.53 4.61 2.15
C TYR A 136 -27.17 3.93 1.94
N ALA A 137 -26.18 4.33 2.73
CA ALA A 137 -24.82 3.81 2.61
C ALA A 137 -24.49 2.85 3.77
N PHE A 138 -23.88 1.72 3.43
CA PHE A 138 -23.51 0.63 4.32
C PHE A 138 -22.02 0.34 4.18
N PHE A 139 -21.23 0.75 5.16
CA PHE A 139 -19.77 0.58 5.15
C PHE A 139 -19.38 -0.82 5.64
N CYS A 140 -18.57 -1.54 4.86
CA CYS A 140 -18.05 -2.85 5.25
C CYS A 140 -16.54 -2.78 5.50
N HIS A 141 -15.78 -2.47 4.44
CA HIS A 141 -14.32 -2.39 4.38
C HIS A 141 -13.61 -3.55 5.07
N ARG A 142 -14.01 -4.77 4.72
CA ARG A 142 -13.53 -6.01 5.31
C ARG A 142 -13.54 -7.15 4.31
N TRP A 143 -12.70 -8.13 4.58
CA TRP A 143 -12.77 -9.43 3.95
C TRP A 143 -14.02 -10.18 4.41
N LEU A 144 -14.74 -10.73 3.45
CA LEU A 144 -15.70 -11.80 3.59
C LEU A 144 -14.99 -13.05 3.11
N ASP A 145 -14.27 -13.69 4.02
CA ASP A 145 -13.40 -14.83 3.75
C ASP A 145 -13.25 -15.64 5.06
N GLN A 146 -13.05 -16.96 4.96
CA GLN A 146 -12.81 -17.83 6.11
C GLN A 146 -11.36 -17.75 6.63
N GLU A 147 -10.42 -17.33 5.79
CA GLU A 147 -8.99 -17.28 6.10
C GLU A 147 -8.45 -15.86 6.35
N GLU A 148 -9.24 -14.82 6.06
CA GLU A 148 -8.89 -13.41 6.24
C GLU A 148 -9.81 -12.71 7.28
N ASP A 149 -9.33 -11.57 7.81
CA ASP A 149 -9.97 -10.78 8.87
C ASP A 149 -10.53 -11.62 10.05
N ASP A 150 -11.85 -11.76 10.17
CA ASP A 150 -12.52 -12.46 11.27
C ASP A 150 -13.18 -13.78 10.85
N GLY A 151 -12.82 -14.30 9.66
CA GLY A 151 -13.26 -15.60 9.17
C GLY A 151 -14.73 -15.68 8.75
N LYS A 152 -15.44 -14.54 8.66
CA LYS A 152 -16.87 -14.50 8.33
C LYS A 152 -17.10 -14.17 6.86
N ILE A 153 -17.93 -14.97 6.20
CA ILE A 153 -18.39 -14.76 4.82
C ILE A 153 -19.74 -14.03 4.71
N VAL A 154 -20.31 -13.60 5.84
CA VAL A 154 -21.58 -12.86 5.94
C VAL A 154 -21.42 -11.68 6.89
N ARG A 155 -21.99 -10.54 6.53
CA ARG A 155 -21.94 -9.28 7.29
C ARG A 155 -23.34 -8.72 7.49
N GLU A 156 -23.60 -8.31 8.72
CA GLU A 156 -24.72 -7.45 9.06
C GLU A 156 -24.22 -6.01 9.15
N LEU A 157 -24.77 -5.12 8.31
CA LEU A 157 -24.35 -3.72 8.19
C LEU A 157 -25.55 -2.80 8.40
N TYR A 158 -25.32 -1.66 9.02
CA TYR A 158 -26.36 -0.69 9.37
C TYR A 158 -26.23 0.57 8.52
N ALA A 159 -27.38 1.13 8.14
CA ALA A 159 -27.44 2.32 7.31
C ALA A 159 -26.80 3.50 8.05
N ARG A 160 -26.08 4.34 7.31
CA ARG A 160 -25.65 5.65 7.79
C ARG A 160 -26.43 6.74 7.09
N ASP A 161 -27.01 7.64 7.88
CA ASP A 161 -27.77 8.77 7.36
C ASP A 161 -26.83 9.81 6.73
N ASN A 162 -27.24 10.34 5.57
CA ASN A 162 -26.63 11.44 4.82
C ASN A 162 -25.33 11.11 4.04
N SER A 163 -25.42 11.17 2.70
CA SER A 163 -24.32 10.91 1.76
C SER A 163 -23.08 11.79 1.99
N ILE A 164 -23.27 13.04 2.45
CA ILE A 164 -22.15 13.95 2.78
C ILE A 164 -21.38 13.45 4.01
N ILE A 165 -22.09 12.97 5.03
CA ILE A 165 -21.48 12.44 6.25
C ILE A 165 -20.75 11.14 5.92
N PHE A 166 -21.37 10.27 5.10
CA PHE A 166 -20.74 9.04 4.61
C PHE A 166 -19.43 9.32 3.87
N ALA A 167 -19.44 10.21 2.88
CA ALA A 167 -18.24 10.55 2.11
C ALA A 167 -17.11 11.10 2.99
N ARG A 168 -17.44 11.95 3.98
CA ARG A 168 -16.47 12.48 4.95
C ARG A 168 -15.90 11.39 5.85
N GLN A 169 -16.75 10.51 6.40
CA GLN A 169 -16.31 9.40 7.25
C GLN A 169 -15.45 8.39 6.49
N LYS A 170 -15.82 8.06 5.24
CA LYS A 170 -15.03 7.20 4.35
C LYS A 170 -13.66 7.82 4.09
N LEU A 171 -13.61 9.12 3.76
CA LEU A 171 -12.35 9.83 3.56
C LEU A 171 -11.48 9.83 4.83
N GLU A 172 -12.06 10.09 6.00
CA GLU A 172 -11.34 10.06 7.28
C GLU A 172 -10.80 8.67 7.62
N HIS A 173 -11.56 7.62 7.35
CA HIS A 173 -11.12 6.24 7.51
C HIS A 173 -9.91 5.95 6.61
N ASN A 174 -10.04 6.21 5.32
CA ASN A 174 -8.96 5.97 4.35
C ASN A 174 -7.70 6.79 4.68
N ARG A 175 -7.85 8.02 5.20
CA ARG A 175 -6.73 8.83 5.69
C ARG A 175 -6.02 8.19 6.87
N LYS A 176 -6.76 7.62 7.84
CA LYS A 176 -6.17 6.93 8.99
C LYS A 176 -5.36 5.71 8.56
N GLU A 177 -5.90 4.89 7.67
CA GLU A 177 -5.19 3.72 7.14
C GLU A 177 -3.96 4.12 6.33
N THR A 178 -4.10 5.11 5.44
CA THR A 178 -2.98 5.59 4.65
C THR A 178 -1.89 6.17 5.55
N TRP A 179 -2.26 6.94 6.58
CA TRP A 179 -1.32 7.43 7.58
C TRP A 179 -0.63 6.29 8.34
N ALA A 180 -1.36 5.25 8.75
CA ALA A 180 -0.76 4.08 9.39
C ALA A 180 0.29 3.40 8.50
N ALA A 181 0.03 3.32 7.19
CA ALA A 181 0.95 2.73 6.22
C ALA A 181 2.16 3.63 5.87
N GLU A 182 2.01 4.96 5.95
CA GLU A 182 2.97 5.92 5.36
C GLU A 182 3.66 6.85 6.38
N SER A 183 3.18 6.88 7.62
CA SER A 183 3.73 7.71 8.70
C SER A 183 5.22 7.48 8.97
N TRP A 184 5.73 6.28 8.66
CA TRP A 184 7.15 5.94 8.76
C TRP A 184 8.06 6.91 7.99
N LYS A 185 7.56 7.54 6.91
CA LYS A 185 8.31 8.55 6.14
C LYS A 185 8.64 9.78 7.00
N PHE A 186 7.74 10.14 7.91
CA PHE A 186 7.83 11.37 8.71
C PHE A 186 8.43 11.13 10.11
N MET A 187 9.21 10.06 10.27
CA MET A 187 9.94 9.82 11.52
C MET A 187 11.16 10.74 11.62
N LYS A 188 11.47 11.18 12.85
CA LYS A 188 12.65 12.00 13.14
C LYS A 188 13.92 11.32 12.63
N GLY A 189 14.75 12.07 11.92
CA GLY A 189 16.01 11.61 11.32
C GLY A 189 15.91 11.20 9.85
N ASN A 190 14.70 11.05 9.30
CA ASN A 190 14.55 10.82 7.87
C ASN A 190 14.82 12.11 7.08
N THR A 191 15.42 11.96 5.90
CA THR A 191 15.55 13.03 4.90
C THR A 191 14.54 12.82 3.78
N LEU A 192 13.77 13.85 3.47
CA LEU A 192 12.65 13.83 2.54
C LEU A 192 12.85 14.77 1.36
N GLN A 193 12.17 14.46 0.26
CA GLN A 193 11.90 15.40 -0.82
C GLN A 193 10.39 15.45 -1.08
N PHE A 194 9.87 16.65 -1.38
CA PHE A 194 8.46 16.87 -1.69
C PHE A 194 8.33 17.15 -3.18
N TYR A 195 7.71 16.24 -3.92
CA TYR A 195 7.46 16.38 -5.36
C TYR A 195 6.06 16.93 -5.58
N ASN A 196 5.93 18.02 -6.33
CA ASN A 196 4.63 18.59 -6.69
C ASN A 196 4.22 18.08 -8.08
N ARG A 197 3.06 17.40 -8.15
CA ARG A 197 2.57 16.80 -9.40
C ARG A 197 2.24 17.82 -10.49
N LEU A 198 1.78 19.01 -10.10
CA LEU A 198 1.35 20.04 -11.04
C LEU A 198 2.55 20.68 -11.75
N THR A 199 3.61 20.96 -11.01
CA THR A 199 4.82 21.59 -11.56
C THR A 199 5.79 20.58 -12.16
N GLY A 200 5.71 19.31 -11.74
CA GLY A 200 6.68 18.28 -12.10
C GLY A 200 8.04 18.45 -11.41
N GLY A 201 8.14 19.34 -10.43
CA GLY A 201 9.38 19.67 -9.72
C GLY A 201 9.34 19.34 -8.23
N PHE A 202 10.52 19.40 -7.60
CA PHE A 202 10.68 19.25 -6.16
C PHE A 202 10.65 20.61 -5.46
N VAL A 203 10.07 20.64 -4.27
CA VAL A 203 10.11 21.83 -3.39
C VAL A 203 11.56 22.12 -3.01
N ARG A 204 11.97 23.39 -3.11
CA ARG A 204 13.30 23.88 -2.75
C ARG A 204 13.21 24.98 -1.72
N LEU A 205 14.14 24.98 -0.77
CA LEU A 205 14.35 26.10 0.13
C LEU A 205 15.71 26.75 -0.16
N HIS A 206 15.68 27.98 -0.66
CA HIS A 206 16.86 28.74 -1.03
C HIS A 206 17.52 29.41 0.20
N PRO A 207 18.82 29.77 0.13
CA PRO A 207 19.53 30.44 1.22
C PRO A 207 18.93 31.77 1.68
N ASP A 208 18.20 32.46 0.80
CA ASP A 208 17.51 33.72 1.11
C ASP A 208 16.15 33.53 1.81
N GLY A 209 15.74 32.27 2.05
CA GLY A 209 14.47 31.93 2.67
C GLY A 209 13.30 31.81 1.69
N THR A 210 13.53 31.99 0.38
CA THR A 210 12.51 31.81 -0.64
C THR A 210 12.30 30.33 -0.98
N ILE A 211 11.08 30.01 -1.43
CA ILE A 211 10.67 28.64 -1.73
C ILE A 211 9.98 28.58 -3.08
N ASP A 212 10.30 27.55 -3.85
CA ASP A 212 9.62 27.20 -5.10
C ASP A 212 9.44 25.68 -5.21
N ALA A 213 8.69 25.22 -6.22
CA ALA A 213 8.49 23.81 -6.53
C ALA A 213 8.97 23.44 -7.95
N THR A 214 10.13 23.98 -8.37
CA THR A 214 10.71 23.75 -9.70
C THR A 214 12.02 22.98 -9.67
N GLY A 215 12.38 22.42 -8.52
CA GLY A 215 13.66 21.74 -8.32
C GLY A 215 13.79 20.42 -9.07
N GLU A 216 15.01 20.11 -9.48
CA GLU A 216 15.36 18.80 -10.02
C GLU A 216 15.59 17.77 -8.91
N LYS A 217 15.54 16.49 -9.27
CA LYS A 217 15.67 15.36 -8.32
C LYS A 217 16.94 15.39 -7.47
N MET A 218 18.06 15.87 -8.02
CA MET A 218 19.36 15.90 -7.34
C MET A 218 19.69 17.27 -6.76
N ASP A 219 18.75 18.23 -6.80
CA ASP A 219 18.96 19.56 -6.26
C ASP A 219 19.17 19.49 -4.74
N LYS A 220 20.32 19.98 -4.28
CA LYS A 220 20.72 19.94 -2.86
C LYS A 220 19.78 20.75 -1.95
N TYR A 221 19.11 21.78 -2.49
CA TYR A 221 18.14 22.59 -1.76
C TYR A 221 16.75 21.94 -1.66
N GLY A 222 16.54 20.81 -2.33
CA GLY A 222 15.27 20.06 -2.32
C GLY A 222 15.16 18.98 -1.25
N PHE A 223 16.13 18.88 -0.35
CA PHE A 223 16.15 17.88 0.72
C PHE A 223 15.84 18.48 2.08
N PHE A 224 14.95 17.82 2.83
CA PHE A 224 14.50 18.28 4.13
C PHE A 224 14.60 17.17 5.19
N ASP A 225 15.29 17.44 6.29
CA ASP A 225 15.37 16.54 7.44
C ASP A 225 14.19 16.74 8.39
N VAL A 226 13.59 15.64 8.81
CA VAL A 226 12.57 15.64 9.85
C VAL A 226 13.26 15.75 11.21
N ILE A 227 13.22 16.94 11.82
CA ILE A 227 13.88 17.19 13.12
C ILE A 227 12.95 17.03 14.33
N VAL A 228 11.65 17.19 14.11
CA VAL A 228 10.58 16.96 15.08
C VAL A 228 9.49 16.13 14.42
N SER A 229 8.95 15.16 15.16
CA SER A 229 7.81 14.33 14.76
C SER A 229 6.99 14.01 16.00
N LYS A 230 5.77 14.55 16.09
CA LYS A 230 4.80 14.35 17.19
C LYS A 230 3.44 14.03 16.58
N GLY A 231 3.12 12.74 16.47
CA GLY A 231 1.95 12.32 15.70
C GLY A 231 2.12 12.72 14.23
N ASN A 232 1.21 13.53 13.71
CA ASN A 232 1.30 14.07 12.35
C ASN A 232 1.89 15.49 12.28
N ILE A 233 2.38 16.04 13.39
CA ILE A 233 3.05 17.35 13.41
C ILE A 233 4.56 17.16 13.24
N CYS A 234 5.13 17.82 12.24
CA CYS A 234 6.53 17.72 11.88
C CYS A 234 7.18 19.11 11.71
N ILE A 235 8.50 19.16 11.87
CA ILE A 235 9.32 20.29 11.42
C ILE A 235 10.30 19.76 10.37
N PHE A 236 10.29 20.38 9.20
CA PHE A 236 11.12 20.01 8.05
C PHE A 236 12.25 21.03 7.88
N GLN A 237 13.43 20.69 8.38
CA GLN A 237 14.63 21.52 8.29
C GLN A 237 15.34 21.29 6.96
N SER A 238 15.89 22.32 6.32
CA SER A 238 16.70 22.11 5.11
C SER A 238 17.94 21.28 5.44
N HIS A 239 18.18 20.26 4.62
CA HIS A 239 19.32 19.36 4.76
C HIS A 239 20.65 20.08 4.48
N GLU A 240 20.63 21.03 3.54
CA GLU A 240 21.77 21.86 3.17
C GLU A 240 21.89 23.08 4.10
N ILE A 241 20.77 23.76 4.38
CA ILE A 241 20.74 25.02 5.14
C ILE A 241 20.18 24.76 6.55
N ARG A 242 21.04 24.24 7.42
CA ARG A 242 20.68 23.71 8.76
C ARG A 242 20.03 24.69 9.73
N HIS A 243 20.07 25.99 9.45
CA HIS A 243 19.43 27.01 10.29
C HIS A 243 18.04 27.41 9.76
N LEU A 244 17.60 26.90 8.61
CA LEU A 244 16.28 27.19 8.04
C LEU A 244 15.39 25.93 7.99
N SER A 245 14.10 26.13 8.22
CA SER A 245 13.04 25.14 8.12
C SER A 245 11.87 25.69 7.33
N LEU A 246 11.16 24.78 6.66
CA LEU A 246 9.90 25.09 6.00
C LEU A 246 8.89 25.63 7.02
N ALA A 247 8.33 26.80 6.74
CA ALA A 247 7.38 27.48 7.62
C ALA A 247 6.18 28.02 6.84
N LEU A 248 5.05 28.11 7.54
CA LEU A 248 3.86 28.85 7.11
C LEU A 248 3.64 30.00 8.10
N ASP A 249 4.02 31.21 7.69
CA ASP A 249 3.90 32.42 8.52
C ASP A 249 2.94 33.42 7.84
N ASN A 250 1.85 33.76 8.53
CA ASN A 250 0.81 34.67 8.02
C ASN A 250 0.31 34.34 6.60
N GLY A 251 0.19 33.05 6.28
CA GLY A 251 -0.26 32.55 4.97
C GLY A 251 0.80 32.55 3.88
N CYS A 252 2.05 32.91 4.18
CA CYS A 252 3.19 32.81 3.28
C CYS A 252 4.06 31.59 3.60
N VAL A 253 4.46 30.85 2.58
CA VAL A 253 5.41 29.73 2.70
C VAL A 253 6.82 30.29 2.64
N THR A 254 7.65 30.10 3.67
CA THR A 254 9.01 30.66 3.71
C THR A 254 9.96 29.80 4.55
N GLY A 255 11.27 30.05 4.43
CA GLY A 255 12.29 29.49 5.30
C GLY A 255 12.48 30.31 6.57
N MET A 256 12.36 29.69 7.74
CA MET A 256 12.59 30.36 9.03
C MET A 256 13.42 29.51 9.98
N ALA A 257 13.98 30.13 11.02
CA ALA A 257 14.65 29.42 12.10
C ALA A 257 13.69 28.43 12.80
N SER A 258 14.15 27.19 12.99
CA SER A 258 13.37 26.12 13.63
C SER A 258 12.94 26.49 15.06
N GLY A 259 11.77 26.01 15.49
CA GLY A 259 11.32 26.11 16.89
C GLY A 259 10.28 27.20 17.16
N ARG A 260 9.81 27.90 16.12
CA ARG A 260 8.61 28.74 16.18
C ARG A 260 7.37 27.93 15.80
N ALA A 261 6.20 28.32 16.31
CA ALA A 261 4.92 27.68 15.96
C ALA A 261 4.62 27.71 14.44
N SER A 262 5.13 28.71 13.71
CA SER A 262 5.02 28.80 12.25
C SER A 262 5.82 27.74 11.49
N THR A 263 6.81 27.09 12.13
CA THR A 263 7.59 25.98 11.56
C THR A 263 6.99 24.60 11.82
N GLU A 264 5.97 24.52 12.69
CA GLU A 264 5.25 23.28 12.96
C GLU A 264 4.17 23.06 11.90
N LEU A 265 4.36 22.03 11.08
CA LEU A 265 3.45 21.67 10.00
C LEU A 265 2.74 20.37 10.33
N ARG A 266 1.41 20.38 10.18
CA ARG A 266 0.58 19.19 10.25
C ARG A 266 0.57 18.52 8.89
N VAL A 267 0.99 17.25 8.85
CA VAL A 267 0.93 16.42 7.67
C VAL A 267 -0.46 15.78 7.59
N VAL A 268 -1.22 16.12 6.55
CA VAL A 268 -2.50 15.47 6.24
C VAL A 268 -2.32 14.60 5.02
N TYR A 269 -2.05 13.32 5.26
CA TYR A 269 -1.79 12.36 4.19
C TYR A 269 -3.09 11.84 3.58
N GLN A 270 -3.19 11.88 2.26
CA GLN A 270 -4.40 11.62 1.49
C GLN A 270 -4.42 10.19 0.94
N PRO A 271 -5.60 9.60 0.67
CA PRO A 271 -5.72 8.24 0.11
C PRO A 271 -5.01 8.05 -1.23
N ASN A 272 -4.83 9.12 -2.01
CA ASN A 272 -4.08 9.13 -3.28
C ASN A 272 -2.54 9.14 -3.09
N ARG A 273 -2.07 8.91 -1.85
CA ARG A 273 -0.68 8.90 -1.40
C ARG A 273 0.07 10.23 -1.51
N CYS A 274 -0.64 11.35 -1.53
CA CYS A 274 -0.07 12.68 -1.39
C CYS A 274 -0.11 13.17 0.07
N ALA A 275 0.87 13.97 0.47
CA ALA A 275 0.84 14.73 1.69
C ALA A 275 0.34 16.15 1.41
N LEU A 276 -0.52 16.67 2.28
CA LEU A 276 -0.76 18.10 2.43
C LEU A 276 0.03 18.58 3.64
N LEU A 277 0.60 19.78 3.55
CA LEU A 277 1.31 20.42 4.66
C LEU A 277 0.49 21.61 5.15
N GLU A 278 -0.12 21.47 6.33
CA GLU A 278 -1.00 22.46 6.96
C GLU A 278 -0.28 23.20 8.09
N SER A 279 -0.58 24.48 8.26
CA SER A 279 -0.09 25.25 9.41
C SER A 279 -0.76 24.78 10.69
N VAL A 280 0.04 24.50 11.74
CA VAL A 280 -0.49 24.28 13.10
C VAL A 280 -0.99 25.60 13.71
N LEU A 281 -0.32 26.71 13.39
CA LEU A 281 -0.64 28.03 13.91
C LEU A 281 -1.95 28.59 13.35
N VAL A 282 -2.21 28.36 12.05
CA VAL A 282 -3.41 28.87 11.37
C VAL A 282 -4.12 27.74 10.61
N PRO A 283 -5.13 27.09 11.21
CA PRO A 283 -5.88 26.01 10.57
C PRO A 283 -6.42 26.41 9.19
N GLY A 284 -6.35 25.48 8.23
CA GLY A 284 -6.79 25.68 6.84
C GLY A 284 -5.73 26.29 5.91
N HIS A 285 -4.68 26.93 6.43
CA HIS A 285 -3.58 27.37 5.58
C HIS A 285 -2.68 26.19 5.22
N THR A 286 -2.45 26.01 3.92
CA THR A 286 -1.64 24.93 3.37
C THR A 286 -0.49 25.47 2.52
N VAL A 287 0.54 24.66 2.33
CA VAL A 287 1.59 24.94 1.34
C VAL A 287 1.01 24.71 -0.06
N ILE A 288 0.92 25.77 -0.86
CA ILE A 288 0.31 25.76 -2.20
C ILE A 288 1.29 26.37 -3.21
N PHE A 289 1.41 25.71 -4.35
CA PHE A 289 2.14 26.23 -5.50
C PHE A 289 1.24 26.40 -6.72
N ASP A 290 1.52 27.41 -7.52
CA ASP A 290 0.94 27.55 -8.85
C ASP A 290 1.63 26.61 -9.87
N ARG A 291 1.11 26.54 -11.10
CA ARG A 291 1.73 25.76 -12.21
C ARG A 291 3.16 26.15 -12.56
N HIS A 292 3.61 27.35 -12.18
CA HIS A 292 4.98 27.83 -12.38
C HIS A 292 5.88 27.52 -11.18
N GLY A 293 5.35 26.86 -10.15
CA GLY A 293 6.05 26.48 -8.93
C GLY A 293 6.30 27.65 -7.98
N LYS A 294 5.57 28.75 -8.11
CA LYS A 294 5.62 29.86 -7.15
C LYS A 294 4.58 29.66 -6.06
N ILE A 295 4.87 30.20 -4.89
CA ILE A 295 3.95 30.19 -3.74
C ILE A 295 2.67 30.95 -4.11
N ALA A 296 1.52 30.38 -3.77
CA ALA A 296 0.22 31.00 -4.03
C ALA A 296 -0.67 30.97 -2.78
N SER A 297 -1.65 31.87 -2.74
CA SER A 297 -2.75 31.84 -1.77
C SER A 297 -4.04 31.38 -2.44
N GLU A 298 -4.93 30.71 -1.68
CA GLU A 298 -6.25 30.28 -2.18
C GLU A 298 -7.13 31.46 -2.66
N SER A 299 -6.81 32.68 -2.23
CA SER A 299 -7.54 33.91 -2.56
C SER A 299 -7.11 34.59 -3.88
N ALA A 300 -5.96 34.22 -4.46
CA ALA A 300 -5.35 34.98 -5.56
C ALA A 300 -5.52 34.36 -6.96
N ALA A 301 -5.90 33.09 -7.07
CA ALA A 301 -6.05 32.40 -8.35
C ALA A 301 -7.27 31.47 -8.33
N GLY A 302 -7.91 31.29 -9.49
CA GLY A 302 -8.93 30.26 -9.66
C GLY A 302 -8.34 28.87 -9.35
N TYR A 303 -9.17 27.97 -8.82
CA TYR A 303 -8.75 26.63 -8.36
C TYR A 303 -8.01 25.76 -9.41
N ALA A 304 -8.12 26.08 -10.70
CA ALA A 304 -7.60 25.25 -11.80
C ALA A 304 -6.07 25.24 -11.96
N ASP A 305 -5.33 26.15 -11.30
CA ASP A 305 -3.88 26.33 -11.49
C ASP A 305 -3.06 26.16 -10.20
N LEU A 306 -3.65 25.61 -9.15
CA LEU A 306 -3.02 25.48 -7.84
C LEU A 306 -2.87 24.01 -7.42
N SER A 307 -1.76 23.70 -6.76
CA SER A 307 -1.50 22.38 -6.19
C SER A 307 -1.00 22.48 -4.76
N LYS A 308 -1.67 21.70 -3.89
CA LYS A 308 -1.32 21.47 -2.48
C LYS A 308 -0.82 20.06 -2.20
N GLU A 309 -0.75 19.23 -3.24
CA GLU A 309 -0.47 17.80 -3.12
C GLU A 309 1.00 17.50 -3.38
N PHE A 310 1.65 16.90 -2.39
CA PHE A 310 3.05 16.53 -2.47
C PHE A 310 3.24 15.02 -2.39
N VAL A 311 3.88 14.45 -3.40
CA VAL A 311 4.37 13.08 -3.34
C VAL A 311 5.68 13.07 -2.56
N VAL A 312 5.76 12.29 -1.48
CA VAL A 312 6.89 12.34 -0.54
C VAL A 312 7.86 11.19 -0.80
N PHE A 313 9.13 11.53 -1.04
CA PHE A 313 10.22 10.57 -1.24
C PHE A 313 11.17 10.59 -0.06
N VAL A 314 11.59 9.41 0.40
CA VAL A 314 12.60 9.26 1.45
C VAL A 314 13.96 8.98 0.82
N LYS A 315 15.00 9.68 1.27
CA LYS A 315 16.38 9.44 0.84
C LYS A 315 16.87 8.09 1.41
N GLY A 316 17.66 7.35 0.64
CA GLY A 316 18.35 6.15 1.13
C GLY A 316 17.51 4.88 1.31
N MET A 317 16.32 4.76 0.70
CA MET A 317 15.47 3.57 0.85
C MET A 317 16.13 2.26 0.37
N PHE A 318 16.95 2.34 -0.68
CA PHE A 318 17.62 1.19 -1.31
C PHE A 318 19.13 1.21 -1.06
N LEU A 319 19.54 1.62 0.14
CA LEU A 319 20.92 1.47 0.58
C LEU A 319 21.27 -0.01 0.79
N ASN A 320 22.55 -0.33 0.73
CA ASN A 320 23.01 -1.70 0.91
C ASN A 320 22.69 -2.18 2.32
N ASN A 321 22.23 -3.43 2.47
CA ASN A 321 21.74 -4.02 3.72
C ASN A 321 20.49 -3.35 4.32
N ALA A 322 19.80 -2.46 3.59
CA ALA A 322 18.50 -1.99 4.02
C ALA A 322 17.52 -3.17 4.06
N VAL A 323 16.64 -3.19 5.06
CA VAL A 323 15.48 -4.10 5.08
C VAL A 323 14.26 -3.29 4.72
N ILE A 324 13.60 -3.69 3.64
CA ILE A 324 12.43 -3.03 3.12
C ILE A 324 11.26 -3.99 3.01
N LEU A 325 10.08 -3.41 2.90
CA LEU A 325 8.86 -4.06 2.46
C LEU A 325 8.45 -3.42 1.12
N LEU A 326 8.08 -4.24 0.15
CA LEU A 326 7.54 -3.78 -1.13
C LEU A 326 6.01 -3.87 -1.06
N ALA A 327 5.35 -2.82 -0.57
CA ALA A 327 3.90 -2.83 -0.40
C ALA A 327 3.21 -2.81 -1.76
N THR A 328 2.10 -3.52 -1.86
CA THR A 328 1.27 -3.65 -3.08
C THR A 328 -0.08 -2.95 -2.90
N SER A 329 -0.48 -2.72 -1.64
CA SER A 329 -1.62 -1.91 -1.21
C SER A 329 -1.26 -1.18 0.10
N LEU A 330 -2.24 -0.78 0.92
CA LEU A 330 -1.99 -0.22 2.26
C LEU A 330 -1.69 -1.29 3.32
N CYS A 331 -2.19 -2.52 3.11
CA CYS A 331 -2.09 -3.63 4.05
C CYS A 331 -1.40 -4.88 3.46
N GLN A 332 -1.24 -4.98 2.15
CA GLN A 332 -0.59 -6.11 1.47
C GLN A 332 0.82 -5.75 0.96
N ALA A 333 1.64 -6.78 0.77
CA ALA A 333 3.01 -6.66 0.32
C ALA A 333 3.46 -7.87 -0.51
N LEU A 334 4.52 -7.66 -1.30
CA LEU A 334 5.22 -8.73 -1.97
C LEU A 334 5.89 -9.65 -0.94
N CYS A 335 5.51 -10.92 -0.96
CA CYS A 335 5.89 -11.94 0.00
C CYS A 335 6.37 -13.20 -0.72
N LEU A 336 7.40 -13.83 -0.16
CA LEU A 336 7.86 -15.15 -0.56
C LEU A 336 7.06 -16.24 0.18
N GLN A 337 6.48 -17.16 -0.57
CA GLN A 337 5.75 -18.30 -0.03
C GLN A 337 6.68 -19.51 0.22
N PRO A 338 6.27 -20.47 1.07
CA PRO A 338 7.07 -21.65 1.39
C PRO A 338 7.44 -22.52 0.18
N ASP A 339 6.61 -22.52 -0.86
CA ASP A 339 6.84 -23.23 -2.12
C ASP A 339 7.82 -22.52 -3.07
N GLY A 340 8.34 -21.35 -2.67
CA GLY A 340 9.26 -20.53 -3.46
C GLY A 340 8.57 -19.52 -4.38
N SER A 341 7.25 -19.57 -4.51
CA SER A 341 6.49 -18.58 -5.29
C SER A 341 6.47 -17.21 -4.60
N CYS A 342 6.27 -16.15 -5.38
CA CYS A 342 6.10 -14.80 -4.87
C CYS A 342 4.65 -14.34 -5.09
N THR A 343 4.06 -13.70 -4.10
CA THR A 343 2.70 -13.14 -4.19
C THR A 343 2.65 -11.74 -3.62
N GLY A 344 1.82 -10.89 -4.22
CA GLY A 344 1.54 -9.53 -3.78
C GLY A 344 0.44 -9.42 -2.72
N VAL A 345 -0.21 -10.51 -2.31
CA VAL A 345 -1.28 -10.48 -1.28
C VAL A 345 -0.77 -10.71 0.14
N GLY A 346 0.54 -10.86 0.33
CA GLY A 346 1.08 -11.22 1.63
C GLY A 346 0.87 -10.15 2.71
N ASN A 347 0.54 -10.59 3.92
CA ASN A 347 0.49 -9.71 5.09
C ASN A 347 1.84 -9.04 5.36
N GLN A 348 1.81 -7.82 5.90
CA GLN A 348 3.03 -7.08 6.28
C GLN A 348 3.70 -7.69 7.52
N SER A 349 4.50 -8.72 7.28
CA SER A 349 5.23 -9.50 8.30
C SER A 349 6.67 -9.76 7.87
N GLU A 350 7.46 -10.44 8.69
CA GLU A 350 8.85 -10.81 8.37
C GLU A 350 8.98 -11.65 7.09
N LYS A 351 7.92 -12.36 6.66
CA LYS A 351 7.89 -13.09 5.37
C LYS A 351 7.95 -12.14 4.16
N SER A 352 7.52 -10.89 4.34
CA SER A 352 7.43 -9.84 3.32
C SER A 352 8.61 -8.87 3.37
N TYR A 353 9.61 -9.16 4.21
CA TYR A 353 10.80 -8.33 4.35
C TYR A 353 11.90 -8.80 3.39
N TRP A 354 12.43 -7.82 2.67
CA TRP A 354 13.47 -8.00 1.67
C TRP A 354 14.71 -7.21 2.08
N ARG A 355 15.84 -7.90 2.21
CA ARG A 355 17.15 -7.28 2.36
C ARG A 355 17.64 -6.84 1.00
N VAL A 356 17.97 -5.56 0.90
CA VAL A 356 18.48 -4.94 -0.32
C VAL A 356 19.99 -5.16 -0.41
N HIS A 357 20.42 -5.76 -1.51
CA HIS A 357 21.83 -5.87 -1.89
C HIS A 357 22.09 -4.93 -3.06
N LYS A 358 22.79 -3.82 -2.81
CA LYS A 358 23.03 -2.80 -3.83
C LYS A 358 24.22 -3.21 -4.70
N ILE A 359 23.98 -3.42 -5.99
CA ILE A 359 25.02 -3.80 -6.96
C ILE A 359 25.72 -2.55 -7.50
N SER A 360 24.93 -1.59 -8.00
CA SER A 360 25.44 -0.34 -8.56
C SER A 360 24.38 0.76 -8.46
N SER A 361 24.59 1.90 -9.12
CA SER A 361 23.62 3.00 -9.09
C SER A 361 22.28 2.56 -9.72
N GLY A 362 21.25 2.43 -8.89
CA GLY A 362 19.89 2.08 -9.34
C GLY A 362 19.66 0.60 -9.63
N ILE A 363 20.63 -0.28 -9.37
CA ILE A 363 20.48 -1.74 -9.54
C ILE A 363 20.65 -2.44 -8.20
N CYS A 364 19.67 -3.28 -7.84
CA CYS A 364 19.63 -4.00 -6.57
C CYS A 364 19.17 -5.44 -6.75
N MET A 365 19.54 -6.31 -5.80
CA MET A 365 18.88 -7.59 -5.56
C MET A 365 18.07 -7.53 -4.27
N PHE A 366 17.07 -8.40 -4.15
CA PHE A 366 16.17 -8.48 -3.01
C PHE A 366 16.21 -9.89 -2.43
N GLU A 367 16.88 -10.06 -1.29
CA GLU A 367 16.96 -11.33 -0.57
C GLU A 367 15.83 -11.41 0.45
N SER A 368 15.16 -12.55 0.59
CA SER A 368 14.22 -12.76 1.68
C SER A 368 14.94 -12.69 3.02
N VAL A 369 14.41 -11.88 3.95
CA VAL A 369 14.96 -11.84 5.32
C VAL A 369 14.69 -13.14 6.05
N LYS A 370 13.52 -13.73 5.84
CA LYS A 370 13.11 -14.98 6.50
C LYS A 370 13.84 -16.20 5.93
N ASN A 371 13.97 -16.27 4.62
CA ASN A 371 14.62 -17.39 3.94
C ASN A 371 15.95 -16.92 3.34
N ALA A 372 17.03 -17.08 4.10
CA ALA A 372 18.35 -16.66 3.66
C ALA A 372 18.76 -17.32 2.34
N ARG A 373 19.49 -16.58 1.50
CA ARG A 373 19.94 -17.00 0.15
C ARG A 373 18.83 -17.21 -0.89
N MET A 374 17.58 -16.87 -0.57
CA MET A 374 16.48 -16.87 -1.52
C MET A 374 16.24 -15.44 -2.02
N TYR A 375 16.48 -15.21 -3.31
CA TYR A 375 16.37 -13.91 -3.95
C TYR A 375 15.18 -13.85 -4.89
N LEU A 376 14.53 -12.69 -4.95
CA LEU A 376 13.58 -12.39 -6.02
C LEU A 376 14.30 -12.55 -7.37
N ARG A 377 13.66 -13.21 -8.32
CA ARG A 377 14.25 -13.55 -9.61
C ARG A 377 13.21 -13.48 -10.72
N ILE A 378 13.62 -13.06 -11.92
CA ILE A 378 12.89 -13.32 -13.16
C ILE A 378 13.71 -14.27 -14.03
N LYS A 379 13.20 -15.47 -14.29
CA LYS A 379 13.87 -16.49 -15.11
C LYS A 379 12.84 -17.44 -15.74
N ASP A 380 13.07 -17.84 -16.99
CA ASP A 380 12.26 -18.84 -17.71
C ASP A 380 10.73 -18.57 -17.67
N GLY A 381 10.34 -17.30 -17.78
CA GLY A 381 8.94 -16.87 -17.74
C GLY A 381 8.30 -16.86 -16.35
N GLN A 382 9.08 -17.08 -15.30
CA GLN A 382 8.65 -17.06 -13.90
C GLN A 382 9.21 -15.85 -13.15
N CYS A 383 8.47 -15.42 -12.13
CA CYS A 383 8.90 -14.42 -11.16
C CYS A 383 8.68 -15.00 -9.76
N ASP A 384 9.77 -15.43 -9.13
CA ASP A 384 9.73 -16.25 -7.90
C ASP A 384 10.87 -15.83 -6.95
N GLY A 385 10.92 -16.44 -5.76
CA GLY A 385 11.96 -16.17 -4.76
C GLY A 385 13.08 -17.21 -4.71
N THR A 386 13.18 -18.10 -5.69
CA THR A 386 14.18 -19.19 -5.70
C THR A 386 15.51 -18.78 -6.34
N GLY A 387 15.75 -17.47 -6.50
CA GLY A 387 17.00 -16.93 -6.98
C GLY A 387 18.15 -17.16 -6.02
N THR A 388 19.37 -17.27 -6.57
CA THR A 388 20.61 -17.53 -5.82
C THR A 388 21.56 -16.33 -5.81
N GLY A 389 21.08 -15.15 -6.21
CA GLY A 389 21.88 -13.92 -6.31
C GLY A 389 22.69 -13.79 -7.60
N ASP A 390 22.25 -14.44 -8.68
CA ASP A 390 22.84 -14.33 -10.01
C ASP A 390 22.23 -13.16 -10.82
N ILE A 391 22.61 -13.05 -12.09
CA ILE A 391 22.14 -12.00 -13.00
C ILE A 391 20.61 -12.00 -13.21
N ASP A 392 19.93 -13.13 -12.98
CA ASP A 392 18.45 -13.22 -13.04
C ASP A 392 17.79 -12.52 -11.83
N CYS A 393 18.56 -12.23 -10.77
CA CYS A 393 18.12 -11.56 -9.54
C CYS A 393 18.37 -10.03 -9.55
N HIS A 394 18.96 -9.51 -10.63
CA HIS A 394 19.34 -8.11 -10.74
C HIS A 394 18.17 -7.27 -11.29
N PHE A 395 17.74 -6.27 -10.52
CA PHE A 395 16.65 -5.38 -10.91
C PHE A 395 17.09 -3.92 -10.95
N LYS A 396 16.77 -3.25 -12.06
CA LYS A 396 16.85 -1.80 -12.18
C LYS A 396 15.61 -1.17 -11.55
N ILE A 397 15.82 -0.28 -10.58
CA ILE A 397 14.76 0.40 -9.85
C ILE A 397 14.28 1.61 -10.66
N LYS A 398 13.11 1.50 -11.29
CA LYS A 398 12.43 2.63 -11.92
C LYS A 398 11.55 3.33 -10.88
N LYS A 399 11.82 4.61 -10.60
CA LYS A 399 11.01 5.42 -9.68
C LYS A 399 9.89 6.10 -10.47
N ASN A 400 8.64 5.89 -10.07
CA ASN A 400 7.46 6.53 -10.66
C ASN A 400 7.10 7.74 -9.80
N LEU A 401 7.48 8.94 -10.28
CA LEU A 401 7.40 10.16 -9.46
C LEU A 401 5.96 10.57 -9.14
N GLU A 402 5.04 10.35 -10.08
CA GLU A 402 3.65 10.76 -9.92
C GLU A 402 2.93 10.03 -8.78
N ASN A 403 3.31 8.80 -8.42
CA ASN A 403 2.58 8.03 -7.41
C ASN A 403 3.47 7.49 -6.28
N ALA A 404 4.73 7.93 -6.19
CA ALA A 404 5.70 7.43 -5.19
C ALA A 404 5.94 5.91 -5.23
N SER A 405 5.59 5.23 -6.32
CA SER A 405 5.87 3.82 -6.48
C SER A 405 7.22 3.58 -7.15
N VAL A 406 7.66 2.34 -7.11
CA VAL A 406 8.78 1.82 -7.89
C VAL A 406 8.32 0.64 -8.73
N SER A 407 9.00 0.44 -9.84
CA SER A 407 8.89 -0.76 -10.67
C SER A 407 10.25 -1.41 -10.79
N LEU A 408 10.28 -2.74 -10.75
CA LEU A 408 11.50 -3.54 -10.76
C LEU A 408 11.67 -4.14 -12.16
N GLU A 409 12.56 -3.57 -12.97
CA GLU A 409 12.87 -4.06 -14.32
C GLU A 409 14.01 -5.07 -14.27
N SER A 410 13.86 -6.21 -14.93
CA SER A 410 14.95 -7.19 -15.08
C SER A 410 16.11 -6.59 -15.88
N THR A 411 17.33 -6.71 -15.37
CA THR A 411 18.52 -6.28 -16.14
C THR A 411 18.89 -7.29 -17.22
N LYS A 412 18.57 -8.58 -17.03
CA LYS A 412 18.84 -9.64 -18.02
C LYS A 412 17.86 -9.60 -19.18
N SER A 413 16.61 -9.22 -18.91
CA SER A 413 15.55 -9.09 -19.91
C SER A 413 14.90 -7.70 -19.83
N PRO A 414 15.55 -6.65 -20.35
CA PRO A 414 15.02 -5.29 -20.33
C PRO A 414 13.61 -5.21 -20.91
N GLY A 415 12.74 -4.40 -20.31
CA GLY A 415 11.33 -4.32 -20.65
C GLY A 415 10.42 -5.31 -19.91
N LEU A 416 10.97 -6.36 -19.28
CA LEU A 416 10.23 -7.21 -18.35
C LEU A 416 10.36 -6.71 -16.91
N PHE A 417 9.23 -6.70 -16.22
CA PHE A 417 9.08 -6.21 -14.86
C PHE A 417 8.51 -7.27 -13.95
N VAL A 418 8.82 -7.15 -12.66
CA VAL A 418 8.04 -7.83 -11.62
C VAL A 418 6.64 -7.22 -11.64
N GLY A 419 5.63 -8.02 -11.96
CA GLY A 419 4.23 -7.63 -11.93
C GLY A 419 3.36 -8.63 -11.20
N LEU A 420 2.13 -8.22 -10.92
CA LEU A 420 1.14 -9.02 -10.21
C LEU A 420 -0.06 -9.31 -11.12
N GLN A 421 -0.51 -10.56 -11.11
CA GLN A 421 -1.77 -10.98 -11.71
C GLN A 421 -2.95 -10.60 -10.81
N ALA A 422 -4.19 -10.69 -11.31
CA ALA A 422 -5.38 -10.29 -10.56
C ALA A 422 -5.56 -11.07 -9.24
N ASP A 423 -5.16 -12.34 -9.24
CA ASP A 423 -5.09 -13.23 -8.08
C ASP A 423 -3.92 -12.92 -7.12
N GLY A 424 -3.09 -11.93 -7.47
CA GLY A 424 -1.93 -11.50 -6.69
C GLY A 424 -0.65 -12.27 -6.96
N GLN A 425 -0.63 -13.29 -7.82
CA GLN A 425 0.62 -14.02 -8.12
C GLN A 425 1.63 -13.14 -8.85
N ALA A 426 2.90 -13.25 -8.48
CA ALA A 426 3.98 -12.55 -9.16
C ALA A 426 4.32 -13.22 -10.49
N LYS A 427 4.41 -12.43 -11.55
CA LYS A 427 4.81 -12.87 -12.89
C LYS A 427 5.66 -11.80 -13.58
N PRO A 428 6.54 -12.19 -14.52
CA PRO A 428 7.17 -11.25 -15.41
C PRO A 428 6.10 -10.65 -16.34
N VAL A 429 6.04 -9.33 -16.42
CA VAL A 429 5.10 -8.63 -17.31
C VAL A 429 5.81 -7.53 -18.07
N ILE A 430 5.30 -7.21 -19.26
CA ILE A 430 5.72 -6.02 -19.99
C ILE A 430 5.14 -4.79 -19.27
N TYR A 431 5.91 -3.70 -19.22
CA TYR A 431 5.42 -2.46 -18.63
C TYR A 431 4.11 -2.03 -19.28
N THR A 432 3.04 -2.09 -18.49
CA THR A 432 1.78 -1.46 -18.81
C THR A 432 1.64 -0.27 -17.87
N LYS A 433 0.99 0.81 -18.31
CA LYS A 433 0.65 1.92 -17.40
C LYS A 433 -0.34 1.49 -16.30
N ASN A 434 -0.82 0.25 -16.35
CA ASN A 434 -1.70 -0.36 -15.37
C ASN A 434 -0.87 -0.67 -14.11
N GLY A 435 -1.37 -0.31 -12.93
CA GLY A 435 -0.60 -0.30 -11.67
C GLY A 435 -0.10 -1.64 -11.13
N ASN A 436 -0.15 -2.69 -11.94
CA ASN A 436 0.21 -4.06 -11.60
C ASN A 436 1.71 -4.28 -11.41
N VAL A 437 2.53 -3.29 -11.78
CA VAL A 437 3.99 -3.26 -11.63
C VAL A 437 4.46 -2.22 -10.61
N PHE A 438 3.53 -1.65 -9.85
CA PHE A 438 3.81 -0.61 -8.86
C PHE A 438 3.92 -1.20 -7.47
N PHE A 439 5.09 -1.00 -6.86
CA PHE A 439 5.34 -1.31 -5.47
C PHE A 439 5.60 -0.02 -4.70
N TYR A 440 5.14 0.08 -3.47
CA TYR A 440 5.34 1.22 -2.58
C TYR A 440 6.34 0.81 -1.50
N PRO A 441 7.63 1.15 -1.63
CA PRO A 441 8.65 0.69 -0.71
C PRO A 441 8.47 1.34 0.66
N ARG A 442 8.57 0.53 1.71
CA ARG A 442 8.63 0.95 3.10
C ARG A 442 9.94 0.47 3.71
N VAL A 443 10.69 1.38 4.33
CA VAL A 443 11.92 1.00 5.04
C VAL A 443 11.56 0.47 6.42
N ILE A 444 11.96 -0.76 6.71
CA ILE A 444 11.87 -1.37 8.05
C ILE A 444 13.16 -1.09 8.83
N LYS A 445 14.30 -1.18 8.15
CA LYS A 445 15.62 -0.84 8.69
C LYS A 445 16.46 -0.19 7.61
N PHE A 446 17.02 0.99 7.89
CA PHE A 446 17.94 1.64 6.96
C PHE A 446 19.24 0.85 6.78
N GLY A 447 19.73 0.86 5.54
CA GLY A 447 21.01 0.27 5.18
C GLY A 447 22.19 1.17 5.50
N ARG A 448 23.37 0.78 5.05
CA ARG A 448 24.60 1.57 5.13
C ARG A 448 24.90 2.22 3.80
N GLU A 449 25.45 3.43 3.82
CA GLU A 449 26.08 3.99 2.64
C GLU A 449 27.34 3.17 2.35
N ASN A 450 27.45 2.63 1.13
CA ASN A 450 28.70 2.02 0.71
C ASN A 450 29.73 3.16 0.63
N SER A 451 30.78 3.09 1.44
CA SER A 451 31.97 3.95 1.31
C SER A 451 32.64 3.62 -0.01
N MET A 452 32.17 4.21 -1.10
CA MET A 452 32.80 4.08 -2.41
C MET A 452 34.00 5.04 -2.42
N GLY A 453 35.14 4.53 -1.97
CA GLY A 453 36.35 5.31 -1.77
C GLY A 453 37.50 4.55 -1.13
N MET A 454 37.69 3.28 -1.47
CA MET A 454 39.00 2.62 -1.49
C MET A 454 38.81 1.30 -2.25
N SER A 455 39.53 1.19 -3.37
CA SER A 455 39.80 -0.08 -4.03
C SER A 455 40.33 -1.05 -2.96
N GLU A 456 39.58 -2.09 -2.64
CA GLU A 456 40.17 -3.30 -2.06
C GLU A 456 41.11 -3.88 -3.13
N ILE A 457 42.40 -3.58 -2.98
CA ILE A 457 43.45 -4.41 -3.55
C ILE A 457 43.28 -5.78 -2.87
N PRO A 458 43.17 -6.89 -3.61
CA PRO A 458 43.11 -8.20 -2.98
C PRO A 458 44.40 -8.38 -2.19
N SER A 459 44.29 -8.61 -0.88
CA SER A 459 45.38 -9.17 -0.09
C SER A 459 45.80 -10.46 -0.77
N GLN A 460 47.02 -10.48 -1.31
CA GLN A 460 47.65 -11.69 -1.80
C GLN A 460 47.63 -12.71 -0.66
N GLU A 461 46.94 -13.82 -0.89
CA GLU A 461 47.15 -15.05 -0.15
C GLU A 461 48.62 -15.43 -0.34
N GLU A 462 49.39 -15.46 0.76
CA GLU A 462 50.69 -16.12 0.77
C GLU A 462 50.46 -17.62 0.52
N GLU A 463 50.64 -18.02 -0.75
CA GLU A 463 50.83 -19.41 -1.12
C GLU A 463 52.03 -19.98 -0.36
N LYS A 464 51.75 -20.83 0.63
CA LYS A 464 52.73 -21.76 1.20
C LYS A 464 53.13 -22.77 0.11
N ILE A 465 54.19 -22.47 -0.60
CA ILE A 465 54.90 -23.44 -1.43
C ILE A 465 55.64 -24.39 -0.48
N GLN A 466 55.16 -25.64 -0.45
CA GLN A 466 55.90 -26.79 0.06
C GLN A 466 56.98 -27.18 -0.96
N GLU A 467 58.24 -27.21 -0.52
CA GLU A 467 59.30 -27.94 -1.21
C GLU A 467 59.86 -29.08 -0.34
N PRO A 468 60.35 -30.17 -0.96
CA PRO A 468 60.35 -31.50 -0.38
C PRO A 468 61.64 -31.83 0.38
N LYS A 469 61.52 -32.72 1.37
CA LYS A 469 62.66 -33.36 2.04
C LYS A 469 63.38 -34.28 1.07
N ASN A 470 64.71 -34.14 0.96
CA ASN A 470 65.58 -35.23 0.58
C ASN A 470 66.83 -35.26 1.46
N GLN A 471 67.17 -36.46 1.93
CA GLN A 471 68.32 -36.79 2.77
C GLN A 471 69.57 -36.99 1.91
N GLN A 472 70.76 -36.61 2.42
CA GLN A 472 71.98 -37.43 2.36
C GLN A 472 73.13 -36.84 3.23
N GLU A 473 73.91 -37.77 3.81
CA GLU A 473 75.03 -37.69 4.76
C GLU A 473 76.23 -36.82 4.26
N ILE A 474 77.21 -36.33 5.07
CA ILE A 474 78.34 -37.05 5.72
C ILE A 474 79.15 -36.07 6.66
N THR A 475 79.41 -36.49 7.92
CA THR A 475 80.47 -36.26 8.99
C THR A 475 81.52 -35.10 9.00
N PRO A 476 82.39 -34.94 10.06
CA PRO A 476 82.19 -34.80 11.54
C PRO A 476 83.14 -33.74 12.24
N GLU A 477 83.20 -33.76 13.59
CA GLU A 477 84.18 -33.14 14.55
C GLU A 477 84.02 -31.62 14.84
N SER A 478 84.30 -31.03 16.01
CA SER A 478 84.79 -31.37 17.37
C SER A 478 84.67 -30.02 18.15
N GLU A 479 84.12 -29.91 19.37
CA GLU A 479 84.83 -29.64 20.65
C GLU A 479 83.73 -29.20 21.65
N ALA A 480 83.43 -29.94 22.73
CA ALA A 480 84.08 -29.97 24.04
C ALA A 480 83.79 -28.79 25.00
N ARG A 481 82.96 -29.13 26.01
CA ARG A 481 83.06 -28.82 27.47
C ARG A 481 82.40 -27.58 28.10
N GLY A 482 81.64 -27.90 29.17
CA GLY A 482 81.26 -27.05 30.31
C GLY A 482 79.76 -27.19 30.65
N LEU A 483 79.25 -28.20 31.37
CA LEU A 483 79.20 -28.36 32.85
C LEU A 483 78.91 -27.00 33.54
N LEU A 484 77.89 -26.78 34.38
CA LEU A 484 77.06 -27.62 35.27
C LEU A 484 75.85 -26.79 35.78
N LEU A 485 74.78 -27.51 36.18
CA LEU A 485 73.85 -27.29 37.32
C LEU A 485 73.14 -25.91 37.42
N SER A 486 71.85 -25.79 37.72
CA SER A 486 71.10 -26.51 38.76
C SER A 486 69.58 -26.43 38.54
N SER A 487 68.95 -27.57 38.78
CA SER A 487 67.53 -27.81 39.05
C SER A 487 67.02 -27.08 40.30
N THR A 488 65.75 -26.65 40.28
CA THR A 488 64.65 -27.02 41.23
C THR A 488 63.43 -26.11 40.93
N THR A 489 62.40 -26.63 40.25
CA THR A 489 61.16 -27.25 40.77
C THR A 489 60.24 -26.31 41.56
N ASN A 490 59.06 -26.09 40.93
CA ASN A 490 57.70 -26.16 41.49
C ASN A 490 57.42 -25.50 42.85
N SER A 491 56.37 -24.67 42.92
CA SER A 491 55.00 -25.19 43.00
C SER A 491 53.93 -24.11 43.12
N ASN A 492 52.76 -24.46 42.55
CA ASN A 492 51.41 -24.30 43.09
C ASN A 492 50.76 -22.91 43.12
N ARG A 493 49.71 -22.75 42.29
CA ARG A 493 48.27 -22.96 42.64
C ARG A 493 47.75 -21.94 43.66
N LYS A 494 47.14 -20.88 43.15
CA LYS A 494 45.68 -20.73 43.15
C LYS A 494 45.25 -19.86 41.99
#